data_AF-A0A1A9VT24-F1
#
_entry.id   AF-A0A1A9VT24-F1
#
_cell.length_a   1.000
_cell.length_b   1.000
_cell.length_c   1.000
_cell.angle_alpha   90.00
_cell.angle_beta   90.00
_cell.angle_gamma   90.00
#
_symmetry.space_group_name_H-M   'P 1'
#
loop_
_entity.id
_entity.type
_entity.pdbx_description
1 polymer ?
#
loop_
_entity_poly.entity_id
_entity_poly.type
_entity_poly.pdbx_seq_one_letter_code
_entity_poly.pdbx_strand_id
1 'polypeptide(L)'
;MRSCWHIERQTPSSSAHLPGRYGDYLCDSPWSLIESAAEAMKSRQGDNVEFVLWTGDGLSHSAHPMSELKKLEILRNITDLLGRTFSSQFVFPVLGHEDGTTTNFRHMGELWRHWLPTEALYTFEKGK
;
A
#
# COMPACT_ATOMS: atom_id res chain seq x y z
N MET A 1 15.21 -1.03 -1.15
CA MET A 1 14.89 -1.91 -2.29
C MET A 1 14.62 -1.02 -3.51
N ARG A 2 14.58 -1.49 -4.75
CA ARG A 2 14.40 -0.60 -5.94
C ARG A 2 13.10 -0.93 -6.69
N SER A 3 12.47 0.04 -7.33
CA SER A 3 11.38 -0.26 -8.26
C SER A 3 11.92 -0.78 -9.58
N CYS A 4 11.48 -1.98 -9.96
CA CYS A 4 11.89 -2.68 -11.17
C CYS A 4 10.78 -2.72 -12.22
N TRP A 5 9.63 -2.10 -11.94
CA TRP A 5 8.39 -2.27 -12.69
C TRP A 5 8.14 -1.16 -13.72
N HIS A 6 9.15 -0.32 -14.01
CA HIS A 6 9.08 0.71 -15.03
C HIS A 6 9.34 0.10 -16.42
N ILE A 7 8.27 -0.20 -17.15
CA ILE A 7 8.30 -0.80 -18.50
C ILE A 7 8.83 0.17 -19.57
N GLU A 8 8.89 1.49 -19.31
CA GLU A 8 9.18 2.50 -20.35
C GLU A 8 10.66 2.75 -20.68
N ARG A 9 11.65 2.09 -20.06
CA ARG A 9 13.08 2.36 -20.35
C ARG A 9 14.03 1.17 -20.36
N GLN A 10 13.58 -0.01 -20.77
CA GLN A 10 14.52 -1.10 -21.04
C GLN A 10 14.49 -1.47 -22.52
N THR A 11 15.41 -0.87 -23.28
CA THR A 11 15.98 -1.57 -24.43
C THR A 11 16.60 -2.86 -23.88
N PRO A 12 16.18 -4.05 -24.33
CA PRO A 12 16.71 -5.28 -23.78
C PRO A 12 18.16 -5.40 -24.21
N SER A 13 19.10 -5.11 -23.30
CA SER A 13 20.42 -5.71 -23.40
C SER A 13 20.25 -7.20 -23.11
N SER A 14 20.94 -8.04 -23.88
CA SER A 14 20.78 -9.50 -23.92
C SER A 14 21.15 -10.25 -22.62
N SER A 15 21.29 -9.56 -21.49
CA SER A 15 21.66 -10.12 -20.19
C SER A 15 20.88 -9.55 -18.99
N ALA A 16 19.85 -8.72 -19.21
CA ALA A 16 19.07 -8.17 -18.11
C ALA A 16 18.18 -9.27 -17.46
N HIS A 17 18.43 -9.57 -16.18
CA HIS A 17 17.55 -10.42 -15.38
C HIS A 17 16.18 -9.74 -15.27
N LEU A 18 15.17 -10.32 -15.92
CA LEU A 18 13.81 -9.81 -15.86
C LEU A 18 13.15 -10.30 -14.56
N PRO A 19 12.52 -9.40 -13.78
CA PRO A 19 11.78 -9.81 -12.59
C PRO A 19 10.68 -10.82 -12.93
N GLY A 20 10.46 -11.79 -12.04
CA GLY A 20 9.37 -12.74 -12.17
C GLY A 20 8.00 -12.07 -11.97
N ARG A 21 6.92 -12.79 -12.32
CA ARG A 21 5.53 -12.31 -12.18
C ARG A 21 5.20 -11.74 -10.80
N TYR A 22 5.77 -12.34 -9.75
CA TYR A 22 5.50 -11.98 -8.36
C TYR A 22 6.65 -11.23 -7.69
N GLY A 23 7.72 -10.89 -8.40
CA GLY A 23 8.84 -10.17 -7.80
C GLY A 23 10.22 -10.63 -8.23
N ASP A 24 11.18 -9.95 -7.65
CA ASP A 24 12.60 -10.26 -7.63
C ASP A 24 13.15 -9.83 -6.25
N TYR A 25 14.16 -10.53 -5.73
CA TYR A 25 14.69 -10.29 -4.39
C TYR A 25 15.34 -8.89 -4.21
N LEU A 26 15.65 -8.18 -5.31
CA LEU A 26 16.19 -6.81 -5.28
C LEU A 26 15.12 -5.73 -5.45
N CYS A 27 13.87 -6.12 -5.71
CA CYS A 27 12.82 -5.22 -6.19
C CYS A 27 11.68 -5.03 -5.21
N ASP A 28 11.13 -3.82 -5.11
CA ASP A 28 9.88 -3.57 -4.37
C ASP A 28 8.76 -4.46 -4.90
N SER A 29 7.73 -4.71 -4.08
CA SER A 29 6.62 -5.61 -4.44
C SER A 29 5.83 -5.11 -5.67
N PRO A 30 5.60 -5.95 -6.70
CA PRO A 30 4.65 -5.64 -7.75
C PRO A 30 3.22 -5.77 -7.23
N TRP A 31 2.27 -5.11 -7.90
CA TRP A 31 0.84 -5.21 -7.57
C TRP A 31 0.33 -6.66 -7.53
N SER A 32 0.81 -7.51 -8.44
CA SER A 32 0.48 -8.94 -8.50
C SER A 32 0.82 -9.71 -7.23
N LEU A 33 1.91 -9.35 -6.54
CA LEU A 33 2.28 -9.96 -5.26
C LEU A 33 1.35 -9.50 -4.14
N ILE A 34 1.03 -8.20 -4.12
CA ILE A 34 0.14 -7.60 -3.11
C ILE A 34 -1.26 -8.21 -3.21
N GLU A 35 -1.82 -8.33 -4.42
CA GLU A 35 -3.12 -8.98 -4.63
C GLU A 35 -3.10 -10.46 -4.25
N SER A 36 -2.07 -11.20 -4.67
CA SER A 36 -1.94 -12.62 -4.32
C SER A 36 -1.82 -12.84 -2.81
N ALA A 37 -1.13 -11.97 -2.10
CA ALA A 37 -1.02 -12.03 -0.65
C ALA A 37 -2.37 -11.75 0.03
N ALA A 38 -3.09 -10.72 -0.42
CA ALA A 38 -4.42 -10.38 0.09
C ALA A 38 -5.41 -11.54 -0.11
N GLU A 39 -5.45 -12.13 -1.31
CA GLU A 39 -6.28 -13.29 -1.61
C GLU A 39 -5.91 -14.51 -0.74
N ALA A 40 -4.61 -14.78 -0.57
CA ALA A 40 -4.15 -15.87 0.27
C ALA A 40 -4.58 -15.66 1.74
N MET A 41 -4.47 -14.44 2.28
CA MET A 41 -4.94 -14.11 3.63
C MET A 41 -6.43 -14.38 3.79
N LYS A 42 -7.25 -13.88 2.84
CA LYS A 42 -8.69 -14.12 2.81
C LYS A 42 -9.04 -15.61 2.74
N SER A 43 -8.34 -16.37 1.90
CA SER A 43 -8.61 -17.81 1.72
C SER A 43 -8.30 -18.65 2.98
N ARG A 44 -7.32 -18.22 3.78
CA ARG A 44 -6.87 -18.97 4.97
C ARG A 44 -7.71 -18.70 6.20
N GLN A 45 -8.07 -17.44 6.42
CA GLN A 45 -8.82 -17.04 7.62
C GLN A 45 -10.33 -16.91 7.37
N GLY A 46 -10.75 -16.81 6.10
CA GLY A 46 -12.13 -16.52 5.75
C GLY A 46 -12.61 -15.20 6.37
N ASP A 47 -13.88 -15.16 6.78
CA ASP A 47 -14.48 -14.03 7.48
C ASP A 47 -14.18 -14.02 9.00
N ASN A 48 -13.32 -14.91 9.51
CA ASN A 48 -13.00 -15.00 10.94
C ASN A 48 -11.90 -14.03 11.41
N VAL A 49 -11.52 -13.06 10.57
CA VAL A 49 -10.56 -12.02 10.95
C VAL A 49 -11.27 -11.01 11.84
N GLU A 50 -10.82 -10.86 13.08
CA GLU A 50 -11.39 -9.89 14.02
C GLU A 50 -10.94 -8.45 13.70
N PHE A 51 -9.66 -8.30 13.34
CA PHE A 51 -9.08 -7.02 12.92
C PHE A 51 -7.83 -7.24 12.06
N VAL A 52 -7.44 -6.18 11.34
CA VAL A 52 -6.19 -6.12 10.57
C VAL A 52 -5.35 -4.95 11.07
N LEU A 53 -4.06 -5.19 11.30
CA LEU A 53 -3.08 -4.13 11.52
C LEU A 53 -2.32 -3.89 10.21
N TRP A 54 -2.41 -2.68 9.66
CA TRP A 54 -1.62 -2.28 8.49
C TRP A 54 -0.61 -1.23 8.89
N THR A 55 0.65 -1.62 9.03
CA THR A 55 1.72 -0.77 9.60
C THR A 55 2.43 0.10 8.56
N GLY A 56 1.76 0.46 7.47
CA GLY A 56 2.28 1.39 6.46
C GLY A 56 3.32 0.80 5.50
N ASP A 57 4.19 1.67 4.99
CA ASP A 57 5.14 1.48 3.89
C ASP A 57 4.45 0.91 2.64
N GLY A 58 3.31 1.53 2.29
CA GLY A 58 2.56 1.21 1.08
C GLY A 58 3.19 1.81 -0.18
N LEU A 59 3.95 2.89 -0.04
CA LEU A 59 4.72 3.48 -1.13
C LEU A 59 6.08 2.80 -1.31
N SER A 60 6.44 2.55 -2.57
CA SER A 60 7.82 2.18 -2.95
C SER A 60 8.74 3.39 -2.84
N HIS A 61 10.03 3.14 -2.62
CA HIS A 61 11.10 4.14 -2.70
C HIS A 61 11.08 4.94 -4.02
N SER A 62 10.63 4.35 -5.13
CA SER A 62 10.52 5.07 -6.42
C SER A 62 9.34 6.05 -6.48
N ALA A 63 8.44 6.01 -5.50
CA ALA A 63 7.34 6.95 -5.39
C ALA A 63 7.79 8.31 -4.89
N HIS A 64 8.97 8.45 -4.27
CA HIS A 64 9.51 9.73 -3.78
C HIS A 64 9.40 10.89 -4.78
N PRO A 65 9.87 10.76 -6.05
CA PRO A 65 9.77 11.83 -7.05
C PRO A 65 8.36 11.99 -7.65
N MET A 66 7.38 11.15 -7.30
CA MET A 66 6.02 11.26 -7.81
C MET A 66 5.25 12.43 -7.15
N SER A 67 4.24 12.93 -7.84
CA SER A 67 3.34 13.93 -7.27
C SER A 67 2.51 13.35 -6.13
N GLU A 68 2.11 14.19 -5.18
CA GLU A 68 1.27 13.78 -4.05
C GLU A 68 -0.04 13.13 -4.47
N LEU A 69 -0.63 13.58 -5.59
CA LEU A 69 -1.83 12.96 -6.14
C LEU A 69 -1.60 11.50 -6.55
N LYS A 70 -0.46 11.19 -7.18
CA LYS A 70 -0.12 9.81 -7.56
C LYS A 70 0.16 8.94 -6.35
N LYS A 71 0.83 9.48 -5.33
CA LYS A 71 1.06 8.77 -4.07
C LYS A 71 -0.25 8.44 -3.36
N LEU A 72 -1.15 9.42 -3.26
CA LEU A 72 -2.49 9.23 -2.70
C LEU A 72 -3.30 8.19 -3.50
N GLU A 73 -3.16 8.16 -4.82
CA GLU A 73 -3.80 7.14 -5.66
C GLU A 73 -3.27 5.72 -5.38
N ILE A 74 -1.95 5.56 -5.21
CA ILE A 74 -1.35 4.27 -4.82
C ILE A 74 -1.88 3.83 -3.45
N LEU A 75 -1.88 4.73 -2.46
CA LEU A 75 -2.36 4.43 -1.11
C LEU A 75 -3.86 4.12 -1.09
N ARG A 76 -4.65 4.80 -1.94
CA ARG A 76 -6.06 4.48 -2.16
C ARG A 76 -6.24 3.08 -2.74
N ASN A 77 -5.44 2.69 -3.74
CA ASN A 77 -5.55 1.35 -4.33
C ASN A 77 -5.30 0.25 -3.29
N ILE A 78 -4.30 0.44 -2.41
CA ILE A 78 -4.02 -0.49 -1.31
C ILE A 78 -5.19 -0.48 -0.31
N THR A 79 -5.69 0.70 0.05
CA THR A 79 -6.83 0.87 0.96
C THR A 79 -8.06 0.11 0.43
N ASP A 80 -8.40 0.31 -0.84
CA ASP A 80 -9.53 -0.34 -1.51
C ASP A 80 -9.33 -1.87 -1.62
N LEU A 81 -8.09 -2.34 -1.85
CA LEU A 81 -7.76 -3.77 -1.83
C LEU A 81 -7.97 -4.39 -0.44
N LEU A 82 -7.52 -3.73 0.62
CA LEU A 82 -7.72 -4.24 1.99
C LEU A 82 -9.22 -4.25 2.35
N GLY A 83 -9.94 -3.18 2.01
CA GLY A 83 -11.37 -3.05 2.29
C GLY A 83 -12.26 -4.09 1.57
N ARG A 84 -11.89 -4.51 0.36
CA ARG A 84 -12.60 -5.61 -0.36
C ARG A 84 -12.15 -7.01 0.06
N THR A 85 -10.94 -7.12 0.59
CA THR A 85 -10.35 -8.41 1.00
C THR A 85 -10.92 -8.85 2.34
N PHE A 86 -10.96 -7.94 3.31
CA PHE A 86 -11.38 -8.20 4.67
C PHE A 86 -12.77 -7.60 4.91
N SER A 87 -13.74 -8.46 5.20
CA SER A 87 -15.10 -8.08 5.61
C SER A 87 -15.16 -7.55 7.05
N SER A 88 -14.06 -7.72 7.81
CA SER A 88 -13.93 -7.24 9.18
C SER A 88 -14.04 -5.72 9.25
N GLN A 89 -14.84 -5.21 10.19
CA GLN A 89 -15.12 -3.78 10.34
C GLN A 89 -13.89 -2.95 10.79
N PHE A 90 -12.73 -3.57 11.02
CA PHE A 90 -11.60 -2.92 11.68
C PHE A 90 -10.26 -3.22 11.00
N VAL A 91 -9.90 -2.38 10.02
CA VAL A 91 -8.50 -2.23 9.59
C VAL A 91 -7.94 -1.03 10.34
N PHE A 92 -6.85 -1.22 11.09
CA PHE A 92 -6.17 -0.15 11.81
C PHE A 92 -4.86 0.19 11.09
N PRO A 93 -4.87 1.22 10.23
CA PRO A 93 -3.68 1.67 9.53
C PRO A 93 -2.76 2.51 10.44
N VAL A 94 -1.46 2.42 10.17
CA VAL A 94 -0.40 3.27 10.73
C VAL A 94 0.43 3.77 9.55
N LEU A 95 0.92 5.01 9.63
CA LEU A 95 1.83 5.55 8.61
C LEU A 95 3.21 4.91 8.72
N GLY A 96 3.71 4.41 7.59
CA GLY A 96 5.10 4.00 7.45
C GLY A 96 6.02 5.19 7.21
N HIS A 97 7.32 4.92 7.21
CA HIS A 97 8.32 5.93 6.89
C HIS A 97 8.12 6.47 5.48
N GLU A 98 7.87 5.58 4.52
CA GLU A 98 7.73 5.93 3.10
C GLU A 98 6.44 6.73 2.83
N ASP A 99 5.37 6.48 3.61
CA ASP A 99 4.07 7.13 3.44
C ASP A 99 3.98 8.52 4.09
N GLY A 100 4.76 8.75 5.15
CA GLY A 100 4.69 9.95 5.99
C GLY A 100 5.47 11.15 5.44
N THR A 101 6.37 10.93 4.47
CA THR A 101 7.32 11.98 4.05
C THR A 101 6.68 13.10 3.24
N THR A 102 5.52 12.88 2.62
CA THR A 102 5.02 13.82 1.61
C THR A 102 3.53 14.18 1.71
N THR A 103 2.78 13.49 2.58
CA THR A 103 1.32 13.47 2.47
C THR A 103 0.65 14.39 3.49
N ASN A 104 -0.32 15.20 3.03
CA ASN A 104 -1.25 15.91 3.91
C ASN A 104 -2.07 14.89 4.72
N PHE A 105 -1.87 14.82 6.04
CA PHE A 105 -2.58 13.88 6.91
C PHE A 105 -4.10 13.96 6.79
N ARG A 106 -4.65 15.10 6.39
CA ARG A 106 -6.08 15.24 6.08
C ARG A 106 -6.50 14.37 4.90
N HIS A 107 -5.75 14.36 3.81
CA HIS A 107 -6.09 13.52 2.66
C HIS A 107 -5.98 12.03 2.99
N MET A 108 -4.99 11.65 3.80
CA MET A 108 -4.85 10.28 4.30
C MET A 108 -6.00 9.89 5.24
N GLY A 109 -6.39 10.78 6.15
CA GLY A 109 -7.53 10.57 7.05
C GLY A 109 -8.82 10.35 6.27
N GLU A 110 -9.03 11.08 5.17
CA GLU A 110 -10.18 10.89 4.29
C GLU A 110 -10.22 9.49 3.64
N LEU A 111 -9.07 8.92 3.26
CA LEU A 111 -9.01 7.53 2.75
C LEU A 111 -9.45 6.53 3.82
N TRP A 112 -9.03 6.74 5.07
CA TRP A 112 -9.25 5.81 6.18
C TRP A 112 -10.50 6.10 7.01
N ARG A 113 -11.28 7.13 6.66
CA ARG A 113 -12.47 7.56 7.43
C ARG A 113 -13.51 6.46 7.61
N HIS A 114 -13.59 5.51 6.69
CA HIS A 114 -14.52 4.39 6.77
C HIS A 114 -14.09 3.30 7.78
N TRP A 115 -12.83 3.32 8.22
CA TRP A 115 -12.29 2.40 9.24
C TRP A 115 -12.13 3.05 10.61
N LEU A 116 -11.88 4.36 10.65
CA LEU A 116 -11.47 5.07 11.85
C LEU A 116 -12.61 5.92 12.44
N PRO A 117 -12.81 5.90 13.76
CA PRO A 117 -13.75 6.80 14.40
C PRO A 117 -13.29 8.26 14.30
N THR A 118 -14.24 9.19 14.42
CA THR A 118 -13.98 10.64 14.26
C THR A 118 -12.87 11.16 15.19
N GLU A 119 -12.77 10.63 16.41
CA GLU A 119 -11.75 11.00 17.39
C GLU A 119 -10.34 10.56 16.96
N ALA A 120 -10.23 9.39 16.32
CA ALA A 120 -8.96 8.89 15.78
C ALA A 120 -8.54 9.71 14.56
N LEU A 121 -9.48 10.07 13.68
CA LEU A 121 -9.20 10.95 12.55
C LEU A 121 -8.73 12.33 13.02
N TYR A 122 -9.39 12.90 14.03
CA TYR A 122 -9.03 14.21 14.58
C TYR A 122 -7.58 14.27 15.11
N THR A 123 -7.13 13.20 15.78
CA THR A 123 -5.76 13.11 16.30
C THR A 123 -4.76 12.85 15.17
N PHE A 124 -5.10 11.93 14.26
CA PHE A 124 -4.31 11.61 13.08
C PHE A 124 -4.02 12.83 12.19
N GLU A 125 -5.04 13.62 11.85
CA GLU A 125 -4.89 14.82 11.02
C GLU A 125 -3.96 15.88 11.62
N LYS A 126 -3.75 15.83 12.94
CA LYS A 126 -2.86 16.72 13.68
C LYS A 126 -1.47 16.16 13.89
N GLY A 127 -1.23 14.90 13.52
CA GLY A 127 0.01 14.17 13.82
C GLY A 127 0.26 14.06 15.32
N LYS A 128 -0.79 13.87 16.12
CA LYS A 128 -0.73 13.78 17.59
C LYS A 128 -1.18 12.42 18.09
#